data_AF-A0A087SDU1-F1
#
_entry.id   AF-A0A087SDU1-F1
#
_cell.length_a   1.000
_cell.length_b   1.000
_cell.length_c   1.000
_cell.angle_alpha   90.00
_cell.angle_beta   90.00
_cell.angle_gamma   90.00
#
_symmetry.space_group_name_H-M   'P 1'
#
loop_
_entity.id
_entity.type
_entity.pdbx_description
1 polymer ?
#
loop_
_entity_poly.entity_id
_entity_poly.type
_entity_poly.pdbx_seq_one_letter_code
_entity_poly.pdbx_strand_id
1 'polypeptide(L)'
;MATALQKARTVALYRDSLKTLLSWAVARDIFYVKTGHDQIERALARGEERLRSYAHPDPYIVPYRPGGSLYARNPPFPDGISMHMDFGREGGH
;
A
#
# COMPACT_ATOMS: atom_id res chain seq x y z
N MET A 1 -29.64 -10.64 0.67
CA MET A 1 -28.66 -10.02 1.59
C MET A 1 -27.25 -10.23 1.03
N ALA A 2 -26.34 -9.28 1.23
CA ALA A 2 -24.97 -9.40 0.71
C ALA A 2 -24.14 -10.40 1.52
N THR A 3 -23.39 -11.27 0.81
CA THR A 3 -22.52 -12.29 1.41
C THR A 3 -21.29 -11.67 2.08
N ALA A 4 -20.62 -12.41 2.96
CA ALA A 4 -19.39 -11.95 3.61
C ALA A 4 -18.29 -11.62 2.58
N LEU A 5 -18.18 -12.43 1.51
CA LEU A 5 -17.26 -12.19 0.41
C LEU A 5 -17.57 -10.89 -0.34
N GLN A 6 -18.85 -10.64 -0.64
CA GLN A 6 -19.28 -9.40 -1.30
C GLN A 6 -18.88 -8.18 -0.48
N LYS A 7 -19.12 -8.22 0.84
CA LYS A 7 -18.73 -7.15 1.75
C LYS A 7 -17.21 -6.93 1.75
N ALA A 8 -16.42 -8.00 1.81
CA ALA A 8 -14.96 -7.89 1.77
C ALA A 8 -14.45 -7.27 0.46
N ARG A 9 -15.02 -7.68 -0.69
CA ARG A 9 -14.71 -7.10 -2.01
C ARG A 9 -15.09 -5.63 -2.10
N THR A 10 -16.27 -5.25 -1.63
CA THR A 10 -16.70 -3.83 -1.58
C THR A 10 -15.74 -2.98 -0.75
N VAL A 11 -15.32 -3.47 0.43
CA VAL A 11 -14.38 -2.75 1.30
C VAL A 11 -13.00 -2.62 0.66
N ALA A 12 -12.50 -3.68 0.00
CA ALA A 12 -11.23 -3.63 -0.72
C ALA A 12 -11.28 -2.62 -1.87
N LEU A 13 -12.29 -2.72 -2.73
CA LEU A 13 -12.50 -1.79 -3.85
C LEU A 13 -12.63 -0.33 -3.39
N TYR A 14 -13.38 -0.09 -2.31
CA TYR A 14 -13.51 1.23 -1.71
C TYR A 14 -12.15 1.77 -1.24
N ARG A 15 -11.37 0.95 -0.53
CA ARG A 15 -10.03 1.34 -0.07
C ARG A 15 -9.09 1.63 -1.23
N ASP A 16 -9.09 0.80 -2.27
CA ASP A 16 -8.15 0.93 -3.38
C ASP A 16 -8.51 2.10 -4.30
N SER A 17 -9.80 2.40 -4.47
CA SER A 17 -10.25 3.62 -5.17
C SER A 17 -9.80 4.90 -4.46
N LEU A 18 -9.92 4.97 -3.13
CA LEU A 18 -9.43 6.13 -2.37
C LEU A 18 -7.90 6.30 -2.46
N LYS A 19 -7.13 5.20 -2.41
CA LYS A 19 -5.67 5.24 -2.56
C LYS A 19 -5.24 5.66 -3.96
N THR A 20 -5.93 5.17 -4.99
CA THR A 20 -5.67 5.52 -6.38
C THR A 20 -5.94 7.00 -6.59
N LEU A 21 -7.08 7.50 -6.08
CA LEU A 21 -7.37 8.92 -6.13
C LEU A 21 -6.35 9.76 -5.35
N LEU A 22 -5.91 9.34 -4.16
CA LEU A 22 -4.86 10.03 -3.40
C LEU A 22 -3.53 10.09 -4.16
N SER A 23 -3.24 9.08 -4.99
CA SER A 23 -2.04 9.09 -5.84
C SER A 23 -2.14 10.10 -6.98
N TRP A 24 -3.36 10.38 -7.48
CA TRP A 24 -3.62 11.38 -8.54
C TRP A 24 -3.83 12.81 -8.01
N ALA A 25 -4.64 12.95 -6.96
CA ALA A 25 -5.05 14.22 -6.39
C ALA A 25 -4.64 14.28 -4.92
N VAL A 26 -3.68 15.15 -4.62
CA VAL A 26 -3.15 15.37 -3.27
C VAL A 26 -4.20 16.07 -2.36
N ALA A 27 -5.19 16.73 -2.96
CA ALA A 27 -6.21 17.53 -2.28
C ALA A 27 -7.32 16.66 -1.65
N ARG A 28 -7.53 16.80 -0.33
CA ARG A 28 -8.41 15.93 0.50
C ARG A 28 -9.88 16.35 0.54
N ASP A 29 -10.20 17.50 -0.02
CA ASP A 29 -11.51 18.15 0.00
C ASP A 29 -12.49 17.61 -1.07
N ILE A 30 -11.99 16.88 -2.07
CA ILE A 30 -12.77 16.40 -3.23
C ILE A 30 -13.52 15.07 -2.94
N PHE A 31 -13.29 14.44 -1.80
CA PHE A 31 -13.82 13.09 -1.52
C PHE A 31 -15.26 13.16 -0.99
N TYR A 32 -16.25 12.73 -1.78
CA TYR A 32 -17.42 11.87 -1.44
C TYR A 32 -18.50 11.98 -2.52
N VAL A 33 -18.68 10.93 -3.33
CA VAL A 33 -19.92 10.74 -4.13
C VAL A 33 -20.51 9.39 -3.76
N LYS A 34 -21.74 9.39 -3.25
CA LYS A 34 -22.47 8.19 -2.86
C LYS A 34 -23.45 7.85 -3.98
N THR A 35 -23.31 6.68 -4.62
CA THR A 35 -24.21 6.24 -5.69
C THR A 35 -25.09 5.07 -5.27
N GLY A 36 -26.30 5.02 -5.83
CA GLY A 36 -27.35 4.05 -5.51
C GLY A 36 -27.04 2.61 -5.91
N HIS A 37 -27.86 1.69 -5.40
CA HIS A 37 -27.64 0.26 -5.40
C HIS A 37 -28.06 -0.40 -6.72
N ASP A 38 -27.14 -0.55 -7.67
CA ASP A 38 -27.28 -1.56 -8.73
C ASP A 38 -27.01 -2.97 -8.15
N GLN A 39 -27.39 -4.01 -8.90
CA GLN A 39 -27.07 -5.41 -8.56
C GLN A 39 -25.58 -5.53 -8.19
N ILE A 40 -25.32 -5.89 -6.92
CA ILE A 40 -24.02 -5.74 -6.24
C ILE A 40 -22.85 -6.28 -7.09
N GLU A 41 -23.01 -7.43 -7.75
CA GLU A 41 -21.95 -8.02 -8.58
C GLU A 41 -21.64 -7.20 -9.84
N ARG A 42 -22.65 -6.67 -10.53
CA ARG A 42 -22.45 -5.82 -11.71
C ARG A 42 -21.77 -4.51 -11.33
N ALA A 43 -22.15 -3.95 -10.18
CA ALA A 43 -21.54 -2.74 -9.64
C ALA A 43 -20.07 -2.97 -9.25
N LEU A 44 -19.76 -4.12 -8.61
CA LEU A 44 -18.39 -4.50 -8.27
C LEU A 44 -17.52 -4.68 -9.51
N ALA A 45 -17.99 -5.44 -10.51
CA ALA A 45 -17.24 -5.68 -11.74
C ALA A 45 -16.92 -4.37 -12.49
N ARG A 46 -17.93 -3.51 -12.67
CA ARG A 46 -17.77 -2.19 -13.30
C ARG A 46 -16.81 -1.30 -12.50
N GLY A 47 -16.88 -1.35 -11.17
CA GLY A 47 -15.99 -0.59 -10.29
C GLY A 47 -14.55 -1.06 -10.37
N GLU A 48 -14.31 -2.37 -10.40
CA GLU A 48 -12.98 -2.98 -10.56
C GLU A 48 -12.36 -2.63 -11.92
N GLU A 49 -13.15 -2.67 -13.00
CA GLU A 49 -12.71 -2.26 -14.34
C GLU A 49 -12.33 -0.78 -14.39
N ARG A 50 -13.17 0.09 -13.84
CA ARG A 50 -12.88 1.53 -13.75
C ARG A 50 -11.64 1.80 -12.91
N LEU A 51 -11.46 1.11 -11.78
CA LEU A 51 -10.27 1.27 -10.96
C LEU A 51 -9.00 0.92 -11.75
N ARG A 52 -9.04 -0.13 -12.56
CA ARG A 52 -7.92 -0.52 -13.43
C ARG A 52 -7.61 0.53 -14.49
N SER A 53 -8.63 1.12 -15.12
CA SER A 53 -8.42 2.13 -16.18
C SER A 53 -7.80 3.43 -15.65
N TYR A 54 -8.03 3.76 -14.37
CA TYR A 54 -7.48 4.96 -13.73
C TYR A 54 -6.30 4.66 -12.80
N ALA A 55 -5.65 3.50 -12.94
CA ALA A 55 -4.47 3.17 -12.15
C ALA A 55 -3.35 4.21 -12.37
N HIS A 56 -2.81 4.75 -11.27
CA HIS A 56 -1.67 5.66 -11.34
C HIS A 56 -0.41 4.87 -11.75
N PRO A 57 0.42 5.37 -12.69
CA PRO A 57 1.63 4.65 -13.12
C PRO A 57 2.69 4.49 -12.00
N ASP A 58 2.72 5.42 -11.05
CA ASP A 58 3.62 5.41 -9.89
C ASP A 58 2.83 5.62 -8.58
N PRO A 59 2.15 4.60 -8.04
CA PRO A 59 1.27 4.77 -6.89
C PRO A 59 2.06 5.16 -5.63
N TYR A 60 1.46 5.95 -4.73
CA TYR A 60 2.12 6.28 -3.47
C TYR A 60 2.34 5.03 -2.61
N ILE A 61 3.61 4.72 -2.34
CA ILE A 61 4.04 3.63 -1.46
C ILE A 61 4.65 4.23 -0.21
N VAL A 62 4.16 3.78 0.96
CA VAL A 62 4.72 4.19 2.25
C VAL A 62 6.21 3.83 2.30
N PRO A 63 7.11 4.74 2.70
CA PRO A 63 8.54 4.59 2.45
C PRO A 63 9.17 3.27 2.91
N TYR A 64 8.75 2.71 4.04
CA TYR A 64 9.33 1.49 4.62
C TYR A 64 8.63 0.19 4.18
N ARG A 65 7.57 0.26 3.36
CA ARG A 65 6.90 -0.92 2.79
C ARG A 65 7.66 -1.41 1.55
N PRO A 66 7.52 -2.67 1.14
CA PRO A 66 8.07 -3.14 -0.14
C PRO A 66 7.71 -2.19 -1.29
N GLY A 67 8.72 -1.81 -2.08
CA GLY A 67 8.59 -0.82 -3.16
C GLY A 67 8.71 0.65 -2.71
N GLY A 68 8.82 0.92 -1.41
CA GLY A 68 9.06 2.26 -0.87
C GLY A 68 10.55 2.63 -0.82
N SER A 69 10.84 3.93 -0.77
CA SER A 69 12.20 4.48 -0.84
C SER A 69 13.12 4.16 0.35
N LEU A 70 12.55 3.76 1.49
CA LEU A 70 13.27 3.37 2.71
C LEU A 70 13.22 1.86 2.97
N TYR A 71 12.63 1.07 2.07
CA TYR A 71 12.53 -0.37 2.24
C TYR A 71 13.92 -1.01 2.25
N ALA A 72 14.18 -1.85 3.26
CA ALA A 72 15.44 -2.57 3.44
C ALA A 72 16.71 -1.68 3.41
N ARG A 73 16.61 -0.39 3.76
CA ARG A 73 17.78 0.48 3.88
C ARG A 73 18.74 0.04 4.99
N ASN A 74 18.20 -0.30 6.16
CA ASN A 74 18.96 -0.73 7.34
C ASN A 74 18.36 -2.01 7.93
N PRO A 75 18.51 -3.17 7.27
CA PRO A 75 18.07 -4.43 7.85
C PRO A 75 18.89 -4.74 9.12
N PRO A 76 18.35 -5.48 10.10
CA PRO A 76 19.14 -5.96 11.21
C PRO A 76 20.29 -6.84 10.68
N PHE A 77 21.43 -6.82 11.37
CA PHE A 77 22.53 -7.72 11.04
C PHE A 77 22.06 -9.18 11.19
N PRO A 78 22.48 -10.07 10.28
CA PRO A 78 22.26 -11.50 10.45
C PRO A 78 22.93 -12.01 11.73
N ASP A 79 22.28 -12.91 12.46
CA ASP A 79 22.75 -13.43 13.76
C ASP A 79 24.13 -14.12 13.71
N GLY A 80 24.57 -14.56 12.52
CA GLY A 80 25.87 -15.19 12.31
C GLY A 80 27.05 -14.23 12.09
N ILE A 81 26.82 -12.92 12.09
CA ILE A 81 27.84 -11.90 11.81
C ILE A 81 28.03 -11.02 13.05
N SER A 82 29.23 -11.03 13.61
CA SER A 82 29.62 -10.12 14.71
C SER A 82 30.61 -9.06 14.21
N MET A 83 30.48 -7.85 14.75
CA MET A 83 31.42 -6.76 14.47
C MET A 83 32.50 -6.74 15.56
N HIS A 84 33.73 -7.09 15.22
CA HIS A 84 34.87 -7.01 16.13
C HIS A 84 35.44 -5.59 16.11
N MET A 85 35.18 -4.80 17.16
CA MET A 85 35.58 -3.39 17.25
C MET A 85 36.93 -3.23 17.94
N ASP A 86 37.95 -3.93 17.43
CA ASP A 86 39.33 -3.77 17.88
C ASP A 86 40.02 -2.74 16.98
N PHE A 87 39.97 -1.49 17.42
CA PHE A 87 40.53 -0.32 16.74
C PHE A 87 42.06 -0.29 16.82
N GLY A 88 42.73 -1.37 16.40
CA GLY A 88 44.19 -1.50 16.42
C GLY A 88 44.78 -1.64 17.84
N ARG A 89 44.02 -2.13 18.82
CA ARG A 89 44.50 -2.46 20.16
C ARG A 89 44.96 -3.93 20.28
N GLU A 90 45.39 -4.51 19.16
CA GLU A 90 45.86 -5.90 19.06
C GLU A 90 47.10 -6.19 19.93
N GLY A 91 47.77 -5.15 20.46
CA GLY A 91 48.85 -5.26 21.44
C GLY A 91 48.48 -4.56 22.74
N GLY A 92 48.06 -5.32 23.75
CA GLY A 92 47.71 -4.83 25.08
C GLY A 92 48.84 -4.04 25.75
N HIS A 93 48.45 -3.00 26.50
CA HIS A 93 49.30 -2.37 27.51
C HIS A 93 49.38 -3.23 28.77
#